data_AF-A0AAW4BPG5-F1
#
_entry.id   AF-A0AAW4BPG5-F1
#
_cell.length_a   1.000
_cell.length_b   1.000
_cell.length_c   1.000
_cell.angle_alpha   90.00
_cell.angle_beta   90.00
_cell.angle_gamma   90.00
#
_symmetry.space_group_name_H-M   'P 1'
#
loop_
_entity.id
_entity.type
_entity.pdbx_description
1 polymer ?
#
loop_
_entity_poly.entity_id
_entity_poly.type
_entity_poly.pdbx_seq_one_letter_code
_entity_poly.pdbx_strand_id
1 'polypeptide(L)'
;LKPNPANAKSTDYEVNLSAMKDSGLPTGARCLVGKSGNKRFLLRYTSPVTGKKASIGLGKHPETDILTLRKIAKEYRQQILEGIDPKIERDTERVDSSMTLERFFNEVYLPLQKQRRTWKDDVARFRHAKS
;
A
#
# COMPACT_ATOMS: atom_id res chain seq x y z
N LEU A 1 -12.85 21.71 2.37
CA LEU A 1 -13.49 20.65 3.19
C LEU A 1 -13.27 20.94 4.67
N LYS A 2 -14.35 21.14 5.44
CA LYS A 2 -14.27 21.46 6.88
C LYS A 2 -13.78 20.24 7.68
N PRO A 3 -13.10 20.39 8.83
CA PRO A 3 -12.74 19.28 9.69
C PRO A 3 -13.96 18.48 10.17
N ASN A 4 -13.78 17.18 10.45
CA ASN A 4 -14.81 16.35 11.07
C ASN A 4 -15.07 16.85 12.50
N PRO A 5 -16.32 17.06 12.95
CA PRO A 5 -16.56 17.60 14.28
C PRO A 5 -16.06 16.65 15.39
N ALA A 6 -15.59 17.23 16.50
CA ALA A 6 -14.95 16.45 17.58
C ALA A 6 -15.89 15.40 18.19
N ASN A 7 -17.19 15.71 18.27
CA ASN A 7 -18.24 14.83 18.77
C ASN A 7 -18.75 13.81 17.74
N ALA A 8 -18.22 13.79 16.51
CA ALA A 8 -18.57 12.77 15.53
C ALA A 8 -18.19 11.37 16.03
N LYS A 9 -19.10 10.41 15.78
CA LYS A 9 -18.89 8.98 16.09
C LYS A 9 -17.70 8.41 15.31
N SER A 10 -17.53 8.81 14.06
CA SER A 10 -16.42 8.36 13.20
C SER A 10 -15.20 9.26 13.35
N THR A 11 -14.02 8.69 13.15
CA THR A 11 -12.73 9.41 13.10
C THR A 11 -12.68 10.37 11.91
N ASP A 12 -13.22 9.95 10.78
CA ASP A 12 -13.30 10.74 9.55
C ASP A 12 -14.66 10.60 8.87
N TYR A 13 -15.00 11.62 8.08
CA TYR A 13 -16.09 11.54 7.12
C TYR A 13 -15.52 11.38 5.71
N GLU A 14 -16.26 10.65 4.88
CA GLU A 14 -15.87 10.37 3.50
C GLU A 14 -16.58 11.30 2.52
N VAL A 15 -15.83 11.79 1.54
CA VAL A 15 -16.34 12.60 0.43
C VAL A 15 -16.07 11.88 -0.87
N ASN A 16 -17.10 11.79 -1.72
CA ASN A 16 -16.98 11.24 -3.06
C ASN A 16 -16.34 12.27 -4.00
N LEU A 17 -15.03 12.15 -4.24
CA LEU A 17 -14.30 13.08 -5.09
C LEU A 17 -14.66 12.93 -6.56
N SER A 18 -14.94 11.71 -7.04
CA SER A 18 -15.31 11.49 -8.44
C SER A 18 -16.65 12.11 -8.81
N ALA A 19 -17.50 12.42 -7.82
CA ALA A 19 -18.78 13.12 -8.03
C ALA A 19 -18.63 14.65 -8.03
N MET A 20 -17.46 15.19 -7.67
CA MET A 20 -17.23 16.64 -7.70
C MET A 20 -17.03 17.10 -9.14
N LYS A 21 -17.67 18.22 -9.47
CA LYS A 21 -17.48 18.93 -10.74
C LYS A 21 -15.99 19.24 -10.93
N ASP A 22 -15.49 19.00 -12.14
CA ASP A 22 -14.10 19.27 -12.55
C ASP A 22 -13.02 18.48 -11.78
N SER A 23 -13.40 17.46 -11.01
CA SER A 23 -12.43 16.63 -10.28
C SER A 23 -11.50 15.88 -11.23
N GLY A 24 -11.99 15.39 -12.37
CA GLY A 24 -11.22 14.58 -13.32
C GLY A 24 -10.71 13.26 -12.74
N LEU A 25 -11.24 12.83 -11.59
CA LEU A 25 -10.84 11.63 -10.87
C LEU A 25 -11.72 10.44 -11.24
N PRO A 26 -11.17 9.22 -11.32
CA PRO A 26 -11.93 8.04 -11.67
C PRO A 26 -12.94 7.66 -10.58
N THR A 27 -13.98 6.92 -10.97
CA THR A 27 -14.98 6.35 -10.06
C THR A 27 -14.31 5.57 -8.94
N GLY A 28 -14.74 5.81 -7.71
CA GLY A 28 -14.17 5.19 -6.52
C GLY A 28 -13.13 6.05 -5.81
N ALA A 29 -12.71 7.19 -6.39
CA ALA A 29 -11.87 8.16 -5.71
C ALA A 29 -12.63 8.82 -4.55
N ARG A 30 -12.03 8.81 -3.35
CA ARG A 30 -12.61 9.32 -2.10
C ARG A 30 -11.60 10.17 -1.34
N CYS A 31 -12.12 11.10 -0.55
CA CYS A 31 -11.36 11.89 0.41
C CYS A 31 -11.89 11.60 1.80
N LEU A 32 -11.02 11.15 2.70
CA LEU A 32 -11.30 11.04 4.13
C LEU A 32 -10.79 12.29 4.82
N VAL A 33 -11.66 12.97 5.57
CA VAL A 33 -11.32 14.17 6.34
C VAL A 33 -11.44 13.86 7.82
N GLY A 34 -10.31 13.94 8.53
CA GLY A 34 -10.23 13.68 9.96
C GLY A 34 -10.67 14.86 10.83
N LYS A 35 -10.70 14.62 12.15
CA LYS A 35 -11.05 15.64 13.17
C LYS A 35 -10.07 16.81 13.22
N SER A 36 -8.79 16.54 13.00
CA SER A 36 -7.73 17.57 12.89
C SER A 36 -7.75 18.32 11.55
N GLY A 37 -8.66 17.97 10.63
CA GLY A 37 -8.71 18.55 9.28
C GLY A 37 -7.77 17.87 8.27
N ASN A 38 -6.94 16.92 8.72
CA ASN A 38 -6.08 16.10 7.85
C ASN A 38 -6.92 15.40 6.77
N LYS A 39 -6.40 15.37 5.53
CA LYS A 39 -7.11 14.80 4.38
C LYS A 39 -6.29 13.71 3.74
N ARG A 40 -6.91 12.55 3.57
CA ARG A 40 -6.31 11.37 2.93
C ARG A 40 -7.14 10.99 1.73
N PHE A 41 -6.47 10.65 0.64
CA PHE A 41 -7.12 10.26 -0.61
C PHE A 41 -6.96 8.77 -0.83
N LEU A 42 -8.04 8.12 -1.26
CA LEU A 42 -8.07 6.70 -1.51
C LEU A 42 -8.91 6.38 -2.75
N LEU A 43 -8.58 5.28 -3.41
CA LEU A 43 -9.36 4.69 -4.49
C LEU A 43 -10.00 3.41 -3.96
N ARG A 44 -11.33 3.37 -3.91
CA ARG A 44 -12.11 2.14 -3.63
C ARG A 44 -12.34 1.39 -4.93
N TYR A 45 -12.06 0.09 -4.94
CA TYR A 45 -12.21 -0.77 -6.10
C TYR A 45 -12.61 -2.20 -5.69
N THR A 46 -12.98 -3.00 -6.67
CA THR A 46 -13.11 -4.46 -6.51
C THR A 46 -11.86 -5.08 -7.09
N SER A 47 -11.17 -5.89 -6.29
CA SER A 47 -9.95 -6.59 -6.69
C SER A 47 -10.25 -7.50 -7.89
N PRO A 48 -9.52 -7.38 -9.01
CA PRO A 48 -9.70 -8.29 -10.15
C PRO A 48 -9.19 -9.70 -9.85
N VAL A 49 -8.26 -9.83 -8.89
CA VAL A 49 -7.67 -11.12 -8.49
C VAL A 49 -8.55 -11.85 -7.48
N THR A 50 -9.00 -11.15 -6.44
CA THR A 50 -9.71 -11.78 -5.30
C THR A 50 -11.24 -11.61 -5.36
N GLY A 51 -11.75 -10.72 -6.22
CA GLY A 51 -13.17 -10.35 -6.29
C GLY A 51 -13.70 -9.55 -5.08
N LYS A 52 -12.84 -9.26 -4.08
CA LYS A 52 -13.24 -8.57 -2.85
C LYS A 52 -13.11 -7.05 -2.98
N LYS A 53 -13.93 -6.32 -2.22
CA LYS A 53 -13.81 -4.85 -2.10
C LYS A 53 -12.50 -4.51 -1.40
N ALA A 54 -11.74 -3.62 -2.02
CA ALA A 54 -10.45 -3.16 -1.54
C ALA A 54 -10.34 -1.63 -1.65
N SER A 55 -9.32 -1.07 -1.01
CA SER A 55 -8.97 0.33 -1.14
C SER A 55 -7.47 0.53 -1.16
N ILE A 56 -7.00 1.43 -2.02
CA ILE A 56 -5.59 1.81 -2.12
C ILE A 56 -5.42 3.30 -1.89
N GLY A 57 -4.40 3.69 -1.13
CA GLY A 57 -4.10 5.09 -0.85
C GLY A 57 -3.51 5.80 -2.07
N LEU A 58 -4.03 6.98 -2.39
CA LEU A 58 -3.58 7.84 -3.49
C LEU A 58 -2.66 8.97 -3.02
N GLY A 59 -2.73 9.35 -1.75
CA GLY A 59 -1.92 10.44 -1.17
C GLY A 59 -2.57 11.12 0.02
N LYS A 60 -1.92 12.21 0.49
CA LYS A 60 -2.41 13.06 1.58
C LYS A 60 -2.24 14.54 1.23
N HIS A 61 -3.15 15.38 1.71
CA HIS A 61 -3.03 16.83 1.60
C HIS A 61 -2.16 17.37 2.75
N PRO A 62 -1.26 18.36 2.52
CA PRO A 62 -1.02 19.12 1.29
C PRO A 62 0.04 18.52 0.35
N GLU A 63 0.64 17.38 0.70
CA GLU A 63 1.79 16.81 -0.02
C GLU A 63 1.46 16.35 -1.44
N THR A 64 0.22 15.95 -1.70
CA THR A 64 -0.22 15.49 -3.01
C THR A 64 -1.14 16.51 -3.67
N ASP A 65 -0.69 17.06 -4.79
CA ASP A 65 -1.51 17.92 -5.66
C ASP A 65 -2.55 17.10 -6.45
N ILE A 66 -3.60 17.78 -6.91
CA ILE A 66 -4.70 17.16 -7.66
C ILE A 66 -4.24 16.55 -8.99
N LEU A 67 -3.23 17.14 -9.66
CA LEU A 67 -2.68 16.60 -10.90
C LEU A 67 -2.02 15.25 -10.67
N THR A 68 -1.17 15.17 -9.64
CA THR A 68 -0.53 13.93 -9.20
C THR A 68 -1.57 12.90 -8.78
N LEU A 69 -2.60 13.33 -8.05
CA LEU A 69 -3.69 12.47 -7.62
C LEU A 69 -4.44 11.84 -8.79
N ARG A 70 -4.72 12.61 -9.84
CA ARG A 70 -5.34 12.12 -11.09
C ARG A 70 -4.45 11.11 -11.80
N LYS A 71 -3.14 11.38 -11.88
CA LYS A 71 -2.18 10.48 -12.51
C LYS A 71 -2.16 9.12 -11.79
N ILE A 72 -1.94 9.12 -10.47
CA ILE A 72 -1.90 7.90 -9.66
C ILE A 72 -3.22 7.13 -9.73
N ALA A 73 -4.36 7.85 -9.64
CA ALA A 73 -5.66 7.20 -9.69
C ALA A 73 -5.96 6.55 -11.06
N LYS A 74 -5.53 7.17 -12.17
CA LYS A 74 -5.65 6.59 -13.51
C LYS A 74 -4.76 5.36 -13.67
N GLU A 75 -3.53 5.43 -13.18
CA GLU A 75 -2.58 4.31 -13.21
C GLU A 75 -3.12 3.09 -12.46
N TYR A 76 -3.60 3.25 -11.22
CA TYR A 76 -4.22 2.12 -10.52
C TYR A 76 -5.49 1.63 -11.18
N ARG A 77 -6.26 2.51 -11.82
CA ARG A 77 -7.44 2.06 -12.58
C ARG A 77 -7.04 1.26 -13.82
N GLN A 78 -5.95 1.62 -14.49
CA GLN A 78 -5.41 0.87 -15.61
C GLN A 78 -4.95 -0.52 -15.16
N GLN A 79 -4.19 -0.61 -14.07
CA GLN A 79 -3.77 -1.89 -13.49
C GLN A 79 -4.97 -2.80 -13.20
N ILE A 80 -6.03 -2.25 -12.59
CA ILE A 80 -7.26 -3.01 -12.30
C ILE A 80 -7.91 -3.54 -13.60
N LEU A 81 -7.93 -2.75 -14.67
CA LEU A 81 -8.47 -3.17 -15.97
C LEU A 81 -7.62 -4.26 -16.64
N GLU A 82 -6.31 -4.23 -16.41
CA GLU A 82 -5.36 -5.26 -16.87
C GLU A 82 -5.40 -6.53 -16.01
N GLY A 83 -6.25 -6.57 -14.97
CA GLY A 83 -6.39 -7.73 -14.09
C GLY A 83 -5.39 -7.75 -12.92
N ILE A 84 -4.61 -6.68 -12.75
CA ILE A 84 -3.61 -6.54 -11.69
C ILE A 84 -4.25 -5.91 -10.45
N ASP A 85 -4.04 -6.49 -9.27
CA ASP A 85 -4.45 -5.87 -8.02
C ASP A 85 -3.36 -4.90 -7.52
N PRO A 86 -3.60 -3.58 -7.57
CA PRO A 86 -2.58 -2.58 -7.26
C PRO A 86 -2.12 -2.60 -5.79
N LYS A 87 -2.94 -3.15 -4.89
CA LYS A 87 -2.57 -3.29 -3.48
C LYS A 87 -1.65 -4.49 -3.28
N ILE A 88 -1.93 -5.60 -3.95
CA ILE A 88 -1.07 -6.79 -3.91
C ILE A 88 0.29 -6.42 -4.49
N GLU A 89 0.32 -5.79 -5.68
CA GLU A 89 1.56 -5.38 -6.33
C GLU A 89 2.42 -4.46 -5.44
N ARG A 90 1.79 -3.45 -4.82
CA ARG A 90 2.49 -2.55 -3.90
C ARG A 90 3.02 -3.29 -2.66
N ASP A 91 2.25 -4.24 -2.14
CA ASP A 91 2.65 -5.00 -0.95
C ASP A 91 3.74 -6.03 -1.30
N THR A 92 3.74 -6.63 -2.49
CA THR A 92 4.82 -7.51 -2.98
C THR A 92 6.09 -6.74 -3.26
N GLU A 93 6.02 -5.58 -3.94
CA GLU A 93 7.18 -4.70 -4.15
C GLU A 93 7.85 -4.32 -2.82
N ARG A 94 7.06 -4.04 -1.77
CA ARG A 94 7.59 -3.75 -0.44
C ARG A 94 8.26 -4.95 0.21
N VAL A 95 7.70 -6.15 0.04
CA VAL A 95 8.29 -7.38 0.56
C VAL A 95 9.61 -7.67 -0.14
N ASP A 96 9.64 -7.61 -1.48
CA ASP A 96 10.83 -7.85 -2.29
C ASP A 96 11.93 -6.83 -2.03
N SER A 97 11.56 -5.56 -1.82
CA SER A 97 12.50 -4.51 -1.42
C SER A 97 13.09 -4.74 -0.02
N SER A 98 12.39 -5.48 0.85
CA SER A 98 12.78 -5.65 2.25
C SER A 98 13.45 -6.99 2.55
N MET A 99 13.35 -7.98 1.66
CA MET A 99 13.82 -9.35 1.92
C MET A 99 15.05 -9.69 1.07
N THR A 100 16.23 -9.26 1.53
CA THR A 100 17.48 -9.70 0.91
C THR A 100 17.76 -11.17 1.24
N LEU A 101 18.56 -11.86 0.42
CA LEU A 101 19.03 -13.21 0.72
C LEU A 101 19.70 -13.28 2.10
N GLU A 102 20.43 -12.22 2.47
CA GLU A 102 21.03 -12.07 3.80
C GLU A 102 20.00 -11.96 4.92
N ARG A 103 18.94 -11.18 4.72
CA ARG A 103 17.88 -11.06 5.71
C ARG A 103 17.13 -12.38 5.88
N PHE A 104 16.78 -13.04 4.79
CA PHE A 104 16.18 -14.39 4.83
C PHE A 104 17.09 -15.40 5.54
N PHE A 105 18.39 -15.40 5.22
CA PHE A 105 19.35 -16.32 5.84
C PHE A 105 19.38 -16.14 7.35
N ASN A 106 19.44 -14.89 7.84
CA ASN A 106 19.56 -14.60 9.26
C ASN A 106 18.24 -14.69 10.04
N GLU A 107 17.13 -14.21 9.48
CA GLU A 107 15.83 -14.12 10.18
C GLU A 107 14.97 -15.38 10.06
N VAL A 108 15.12 -16.15 8.97
CA VAL A 108 14.24 -17.30 8.69
C VAL A 108 15.02 -18.62 8.69
N TYR A 109 16.06 -18.72 7.86
CA TYR A 109 16.77 -19.99 7.67
C TYR A 109 17.59 -20.40 8.90
N LEU A 110 18.44 -19.50 9.40
CA LEU A 110 19.38 -19.80 10.49
C LEU A 110 18.69 -20.19 11.81
N PRO A 111 17.60 -19.53 12.26
CA PRO A 111 16.86 -19.95 13.46
C PRO A 111 16.33 -21.38 13.37
N LEU A 112 15.84 -21.80 12.19
CA LEU A 112 15.36 -23.15 11.95
C LEU A 112 16.51 -24.17 11.93
N GLN A 113 17.67 -23.81 11.38
CA GLN A 113 18.82 -24.72 11.29
C GLN A 113 19.56 -24.92 12.61
N LYS A 114 19.43 -24.03 13.61
CA LYS A 114 20.11 -24.15 14.92
C LYS A 114 19.83 -25.45 15.67
N GLN A 115 18.77 -26.17 15.32
CA GLN A 115 18.47 -27.50 15.85
C GLN A 115 19.43 -28.59 15.33
N ARG A 116 20.10 -28.36 14.19
CA ARG A 116 21.05 -29.30 13.57
C ARG A 116 22.48 -28.98 14.01
N ARG A 117 23.30 -29.99 14.28
CA ARG A 117 24.71 -29.80 14.67
C ARG A 117 25.56 -29.02 13.65
N THR A 118 25.21 -29.07 12.36
CA THR A 118 25.97 -28.48 11.25
C THR A 118 25.61 -27.01 10.95
N TRP A 119 24.75 -26.38 11.76
CA TRP A 119 24.28 -25.01 11.47
C TRP A 119 25.42 -23.98 11.34
N LYS A 120 26.55 -24.22 12.03
CA LYS A 120 27.76 -23.38 11.94
C LYS A 120 28.43 -23.47 10.58
N ASP A 121 28.38 -24.63 9.92
CA ASP A 121 28.92 -24.83 8.57
C ASP A 121 28.09 -24.06 7.56
N ASP A 122 26.77 -24.01 7.74
CA ASP A 122 25.87 -23.23 6.90
C ASP A 122 26.17 -21.72 7.02
N VAL A 123 26.49 -21.22 8.23
CA VAL A 123 26.96 -19.83 8.43
C VAL A 123 28.29 -19.58 7.71
N ALA A 124 29.25 -20.50 7.82
CA ALA A 124 30.55 -20.38 7.17
C ALA A 124 30.42 -20.35 5.64
N ARG A 125 29.61 -21.25 5.07
CA ARG A 125 29.29 -21.29 3.63
C ARG A 125 28.61 -20.01 3.17
N PHE A 126 27.64 -19.51 3.94
CA PHE A 126 26.95 -18.27 3.61
C PHE A 126 27.89 -17.06 3.58
N ARG A 127 28.79 -16.95 4.57
CA ARG A 127 29.82 -15.90 4.59
C ARG A 127 30.79 -16.03 3.42
N HIS A 128 31.21 -17.25 3.09
CA HIS A 128 32.12 -17.48 1.97
C HIS A 128 31.46 -17.17 0.62
N ALA A 129 30.17 -17.46 0.45
CA ALA A 129 29.42 -17.14 -0.77
C ALA A 129 29.12 -15.64 -0.92
N LYS A 130 29.23 -14.87 0.18
CA LYS A 130 29.06 -13.41 0.18
C LYS A 130 30.36 -12.65 -0.13
N SER A 131 31.51 -13.27 0.13
CA SER A 131 32.84 -12.73 -0.18
C SER A 131 33.15 -12.79 -1.67
#